data_AF-A0A483TNL0-F1
#
_entry.id   AF-A0A483TNL0-F1
#
_cell.length_a   1.000
_cell.length_b   1.000
_cell.length_c   1.000
_cell.angle_alpha   90.00
_cell.angle_beta   90.00
_cell.angle_gamma   90.00
#
_symmetry.space_group_name_H-M   'P 1'
#
loop_
_entity.id
_entity.type
_entity.pdbx_description
1 polymer ?
#
loop_
_entity_poly.entity_id
_entity_poly.type
_entity_poly.pdbx_seq_one_letter_code
_entity_poly.pdbx_strand_id
1 'polypeptide(L)'
;AFFFIIHEMMQIRIAFAAGFIFFTFYYIVDNQRRKSFFISAIAVIFHYSTIISFFFFFLRPKRKITKIYLILPVLGMLFGLFINNAPSFSQAFFNLMPTFISYKAQLYFDLNTEGDLKRVTAVAMGFGSLIYFSLLLFMYFRIHNKDLSSKYYCALNFLLKITSVQLFLGFILLFNVEFSNRIFTYIGVLTFPLLPAFFFNEFKKESRFIVFIPILIYSLRQLYTSYNSVFIN
;
A
#
# COMPACT_ATOMS: atom_id res chain seq x y z
N ALA A 1 32.70 -3.45 -2.79
CA ALA A 1 32.36 -4.77 -2.22
C ALA A 1 31.33 -4.67 -1.08
N PHE A 2 31.63 -4.00 0.04
CA PHE A 2 30.70 -3.88 1.19
C PHE A 2 29.34 -3.23 0.86
N PHE A 3 29.32 -2.18 0.04
CA PHE A 3 28.07 -1.53 -0.39
C PHE A 3 27.14 -2.47 -1.18
N PHE A 4 27.72 -3.34 -2.02
CA PHE A 4 26.96 -4.29 -2.84
C PHE A 4 26.30 -5.38 -1.97
N ILE A 5 27.03 -5.93 -0.99
CA ILE A 5 26.50 -6.93 -0.05
C ILE A 5 25.34 -6.34 0.78
N ILE A 6 25.49 -5.11 1.29
CA ILE A 6 24.44 -4.44 2.07
C ILE A 6 23.20 -4.16 1.20
N HIS A 7 23.40 -3.79 -0.06
CA HIS A 7 22.30 -3.52 -0.99
C HIS A 7 21.55 -4.79 -1.42
N GLU A 8 22.23 -5.90 -1.70
CA GLU A 8 21.57 -7.18 -2.01
C GLU A 8 20.81 -7.75 -0.82
N MET A 9 21.37 -7.62 0.39
CA MET A 9 20.67 -8.00 1.62
C MET A 9 19.40 -7.18 1.86
N MET A 10 19.28 -5.99 1.28
CA MET A 10 18.07 -5.17 1.41
C MET A 10 16.84 -5.86 0.81
N GLN A 11 16.97 -6.46 -0.38
CA GLN A 11 15.87 -7.17 -1.04
C GLN A 11 15.43 -8.37 -0.22
N ILE A 12 16.39 -9.15 0.30
CA ILE A 12 16.13 -10.31 1.17
C ILE A 12 15.39 -9.86 2.44
N ARG A 13 15.85 -8.78 3.09
CA ARG A 13 15.21 -8.24 4.29
C ARG A 13 13.79 -7.74 4.02
N ILE A 14 13.56 -7.07 2.90
CA ILE A 14 12.22 -6.64 2.46
C ILE A 14 11.31 -7.86 2.23
N ALA A 15 11.82 -8.92 1.60
CA ALA A 15 11.05 -10.15 1.35
C ALA A 15 10.66 -10.86 2.66
N PHE A 16 11.57 -10.98 3.63
CA PHE A 16 11.25 -11.51 4.96
C PHE A 16 10.20 -10.66 5.68
N ALA A 17 10.41 -9.34 5.70
CA ALA A 17 9.45 -8.38 6.24
C ALA A 17 8.05 -8.52 5.60
N ALA A 18 7.99 -8.67 4.28
CA ALA A 18 6.76 -8.92 3.54
C ALA A 18 6.06 -10.21 4.00
N GLY A 19 6.80 -11.32 4.13
CA GLY A 19 6.26 -12.57 4.65
C GLY A 19 5.63 -12.43 6.04
N PHE A 20 6.29 -11.70 6.95
CA PHE A 20 5.73 -11.42 8.28
C PHE A 20 4.49 -10.51 8.25
N ILE A 21 4.35 -9.62 7.25
CA ILE A 21 3.11 -8.84 7.05
C ILE A 21 1.94 -9.78 6.66
N PHE A 22 2.17 -10.81 5.83
CA PHE A 22 1.13 -11.82 5.54
C PHE A 22 0.71 -12.59 6.79
N PHE A 23 1.67 -13.03 7.60
CA PHE A 23 1.36 -13.68 8.87
C PHE A 23 0.62 -12.76 9.85
N THR A 24 1.00 -11.47 9.89
CA THR A 24 0.28 -10.45 10.67
C THR A 24 -1.19 -10.41 10.27
N PHE A 25 -1.48 -10.34 8.97
CA PHE A 25 -2.84 -10.37 8.44
C PHE A 25 -3.58 -11.65 8.80
N TYR A 26 -2.96 -12.81 8.57
CA TYR A 26 -3.52 -14.11 8.88
C TYR A 26 -3.95 -14.21 10.35
N TYR A 27 -3.04 -13.87 11.28
CA TYR A 27 -3.33 -13.94 12.71
C TYR A 27 -4.36 -12.89 13.17
N ILE A 28 -4.48 -11.73 12.51
CA ILE A 28 -5.55 -10.78 12.82
C ILE A 28 -6.90 -11.34 12.40
N VAL A 29 -7.01 -11.88 11.18
CA VAL A 29 -8.23 -12.51 10.67
C VAL A 29 -8.66 -13.68 11.54
N ASP A 30 -7.70 -14.49 12.01
CA ASP A 30 -7.94 -15.62 12.91
C ASP A 30 -8.09 -15.21 14.38
N ASN A 31 -8.18 -13.91 14.67
CA ASN A 31 -8.37 -13.33 16.00
C ASN A 31 -7.23 -13.63 17.02
N GLN A 32 -6.05 -14.03 16.56
CA GLN A 32 -4.85 -14.28 17.34
C GLN A 32 -3.99 -13.00 17.50
N ARG A 33 -4.57 -11.94 18.08
CA ARG A 33 -3.96 -10.58 18.12
C ARG A 33 -2.58 -10.53 18.79
N ARG A 34 -2.36 -11.29 19.86
CA ARG A 34 -1.05 -11.33 20.54
C ARG A 34 0.04 -11.86 19.60
N LYS A 35 -0.22 -12.98 18.92
CA LYS A 35 0.72 -13.55 17.93
C LYS A 35 0.97 -12.58 16.79
N SER A 36 -0.09 -11.96 16.28
CA SER A 36 0.04 -10.92 15.25
C SER A 36 0.98 -9.79 15.70
N PHE A 37 0.83 -9.29 16.93
CA PHE A 37 1.68 -8.21 17.46
C PHE A 37 3.17 -8.59 17.47
N PHE A 38 3.50 -9.78 17.99
CA PHE A 38 4.89 -10.25 18.01
C PHE A 38 5.45 -10.44 16.60
N ILE A 39 4.66 -10.95 15.66
CA ILE A 39 5.08 -11.11 14.27
C ILE A 39 5.29 -9.76 13.58
N SER A 40 4.44 -8.76 13.83
CA SER A 40 4.66 -7.40 13.33
C SER A 40 5.92 -6.76 13.92
N ALA A 41 6.20 -7.00 15.21
CA ALA A 41 7.44 -6.54 15.84
C ALA A 41 8.68 -7.18 15.19
N ILE A 42 8.63 -8.48 14.89
CA ILE A 42 9.70 -9.17 14.15
C ILE A 42 9.87 -8.56 12.76
N ALA A 43 8.78 -8.25 12.05
CA ALA A 43 8.85 -7.60 10.73
C ALA A 43 9.63 -6.28 10.77
N VAL A 44 9.45 -5.48 11.85
CA VAL A 44 10.17 -4.21 12.05
C VAL A 44 11.67 -4.39 12.21
N ILE A 45 12.10 -5.48 12.87
CA ILE A 45 13.52 -5.82 13.01
C ILE A 45 14.15 -6.05 11.63
N PHE A 46 13.45 -6.76 10.74
CA PHE A 46 13.93 -6.97 9.36
C PHE A 46 13.90 -5.68 8.55
N HIS A 47 12.82 -4.89 8.66
CA HIS A 47 12.69 -3.64 7.94
C HIS A 47 11.83 -2.60 8.69
N TYR A 48 12.45 -1.48 9.10
CA TYR A 48 11.82 -0.45 9.94
C TYR A 48 10.50 0.10 9.36
N SER A 49 10.40 0.33 8.05
CA SER A 49 9.18 0.83 7.40
C SER A 49 7.95 -0.06 7.61
N THR A 50 8.12 -1.34 7.95
CA THR A 50 6.98 -2.20 8.29
C THR A 50 6.28 -1.80 9.58
N ILE A 51 6.81 -0.83 10.33
CA ILE A 51 6.12 -0.22 11.47
C ILE A 51 4.74 0.30 11.08
N ILE A 52 4.55 0.67 9.81
CA ILE A 52 3.24 1.04 9.26
C ILE A 52 2.22 -0.08 9.51
N SER A 53 2.59 -1.36 9.40
CA SER A 53 1.67 -2.49 9.63
C SER A 53 1.02 -2.51 11.02
N PHE A 54 1.57 -1.82 12.02
CA PHE A 54 0.92 -1.69 13.34
C PHE A 54 -0.43 -0.96 13.28
N PHE A 55 -0.75 -0.19 12.23
CA PHE A 55 -2.10 0.38 12.12
C PHE A 55 -3.18 -0.71 11.95
N PHE A 56 -2.81 -1.90 11.47
CA PHE A 56 -3.71 -3.03 11.28
C PHE A 56 -4.44 -3.43 12.57
N PHE A 57 -3.84 -3.18 13.75
CA PHE A 57 -4.42 -3.52 15.05
C PHE A 57 -5.64 -2.68 15.42
N PHE A 58 -5.72 -1.45 14.89
CA PHE A 58 -6.88 -0.57 15.05
C PHE A 58 -8.08 -1.04 14.21
N LEU A 59 -7.82 -1.78 13.13
CA LEU A 59 -8.85 -2.34 12.28
C LEU A 59 -9.40 -3.65 12.87
N ARG A 60 -10.72 -3.79 12.88
CA ARG A 60 -11.43 -4.97 13.43
C ARG A 60 -12.00 -5.82 12.28
N PRO A 61 -11.53 -7.06 12.04
CA PRO A 61 -12.01 -7.92 10.96
C PRO A 61 -13.49 -8.29 11.04
N LYS A 62 -14.05 -8.42 12.26
CA LYS A 62 -15.45 -8.79 12.47
C LYS A 62 -16.42 -7.61 12.37
N ARG A 63 -15.96 -6.38 12.62
CA ARG A 63 -16.82 -5.19 12.54
C ARG A 63 -17.13 -4.91 11.08
N LYS A 64 -18.40 -4.82 10.68
CA LYS A 64 -18.78 -4.55 9.29
C LYS A 64 -18.09 -3.29 8.73
N ILE A 65 -17.60 -3.35 7.49
CA ILE A 65 -17.12 -2.18 6.77
C ILE A 65 -18.28 -1.20 6.54
N THR A 66 -18.02 0.08 6.73
CA THR A 66 -19.02 1.15 6.52
C THR A 66 -18.66 1.96 5.28
N LYS A 67 -19.61 2.76 4.78
CA LYS A 67 -19.41 3.64 3.61
C LYS A 67 -18.22 4.60 3.75
N ILE A 68 -17.80 4.92 4.98
CA ILE A 68 -16.63 5.77 5.24
C ILE A 68 -15.36 5.23 4.56
N TYR A 69 -15.22 3.92 4.42
CA TYR A 69 -14.05 3.31 3.78
C TYR A 69 -14.06 3.48 2.25
N LEU A 70 -15.20 3.80 1.63
CA LEU A 70 -15.24 4.20 0.22
C LEU A 70 -14.94 5.70 0.06
N ILE A 71 -15.36 6.51 1.03
CA ILE A 71 -15.20 7.96 1.03
C ILE A 71 -13.76 8.36 1.39
N LEU A 72 -13.11 7.62 2.29
CA LEU A 72 -11.75 7.89 2.78
C LEU A 72 -10.73 8.09 1.64
N PRO A 73 -10.58 7.18 0.66
CA PRO A 73 -9.68 7.39 -0.47
C PRO A 73 -9.92 8.71 -1.23
N VAL A 74 -11.19 9.06 -1.45
CA VAL A 74 -11.57 10.29 -2.17
C VAL A 74 -11.20 11.53 -1.35
N LEU A 75 -11.49 11.53 -0.05
CA LEU A 75 -11.08 12.62 0.85
C LEU A 75 -9.56 12.75 0.92
N GLY A 76 -8.84 11.62 0.99
CA GLY A 76 -7.38 11.60 0.95
C GLY A 76 -6.83 12.22 -0.33
N MET A 77 -7.43 11.90 -1.49
CA MET A 77 -7.06 12.47 -2.78
C MET A 77 -7.28 13.99 -2.81
N LEU A 78 -8.47 14.45 -2.44
CA LEU A 78 -8.80 15.88 -2.43
C LEU A 78 -7.86 16.67 -1.49
N PHE A 79 -7.64 16.14 -0.29
CA PHE A 79 -6.79 16.77 0.70
C PHE A 79 -5.30 16.72 0.29
N GLY A 80 -4.85 15.61 -0.29
CA GLY A 80 -3.49 15.47 -0.83
C GLY A 80 -3.20 16.45 -1.97
N LEU A 81 -4.15 16.63 -2.89
CA LEU A 81 -4.05 17.65 -3.95
C LEU A 81 -4.02 19.07 -3.39
N PHE A 82 -4.78 19.34 -2.32
CA PHE A 82 -4.73 20.63 -1.64
C PHE A 82 -3.36 20.88 -1.00
N ILE A 83 -2.84 19.94 -0.18
CA ILE A 83 -1.54 20.08 0.49
C ILE A 83 -0.40 20.19 -0.51
N ASN A 84 -0.41 19.40 -1.58
CA ASN A 84 0.65 19.41 -2.57
C ASN A 84 0.81 20.79 -3.27
N ASN A 85 -0.23 21.63 -3.23
CA ASN A 85 -0.21 23.00 -3.73
C ASN A 85 0.04 24.06 -2.64
N ALA A 86 0.28 23.66 -1.39
CA ALA A 86 0.49 24.53 -0.23
C ALA A 86 1.83 24.22 0.47
N PRO A 87 2.98 24.74 -0.02
CA PRO A 87 4.31 24.43 0.52
C PRO A 87 4.48 24.72 2.01
N SER A 88 3.80 25.75 2.53
CA SER A 88 3.82 26.11 3.95
C SER A 88 3.29 25.00 4.86
N PHE A 89 2.32 24.21 4.38
CA PHE A 89 1.79 23.06 5.12
C PHE A 89 2.84 21.95 5.25
N SER A 90 3.53 21.61 4.15
CA SER A 90 4.59 20.61 4.14
C SER A 90 5.72 20.97 5.11
N GLN A 91 6.13 22.24 5.11
CA GLN A 91 7.17 22.74 6.02
C GLN A 91 6.74 22.63 7.49
N ALA A 92 5.50 23.03 7.81
CA ALA A 92 4.96 22.90 9.16
C ALA A 92 4.88 21.43 9.59
N PHE A 93 4.51 20.53 8.68
CA PHE A 93 4.47 19.09 8.94
C PHE A 93 5.86 18.53 9.27
N PHE A 94 6.91 18.89 8.51
CA PHE A 94 8.26 18.42 8.78
C PHE A 94 8.78 18.91 10.14
N ASN A 95 8.50 20.16 10.51
CA ASN A 95 8.91 20.73 11.80
C ASN A 95 8.31 20.00 13.01
N LEU A 96 7.19 19.28 12.85
CA LEU A 96 6.59 18.46 13.92
C LEU A 96 7.23 17.07 14.04
N MET A 97 8.04 16.65 13.06
CA MET A 97 8.67 15.33 13.07
C MET A 97 9.99 15.33 13.87
N PRO A 98 10.42 14.17 14.39
CA PRO A 98 11.77 14.02 14.94
C PRO A 98 12.83 14.45 13.92
N THR A 99 13.89 15.10 14.42
CA THR A 99 14.93 15.74 13.59
C THR A 99 15.49 14.85 12.49
N PHE A 100 15.77 13.57 12.80
CA PHE A 100 16.29 12.61 11.83
C PHE A 100 15.31 12.28 10.69
N ILE A 101 13.99 12.30 10.95
CA ILE A 101 12.97 12.08 9.92
C ILE A 101 12.75 13.38 9.15
N SER A 102 12.65 14.51 9.86
CA SER A 102 12.44 15.83 9.26
C SER A 102 13.53 16.15 8.25
N TYR A 103 14.81 15.98 8.62
CA TYR A 103 15.94 16.25 7.71
C TYR A 103 15.83 15.45 6.40
N LYS A 104 15.52 14.15 6.50
CA LYS A 104 15.39 13.29 5.32
C LYS A 104 14.16 13.64 4.49
N ALA A 105 13.02 13.95 5.13
CA ALA A 105 11.80 14.33 4.44
C ALA A 105 11.93 15.67 3.72
N GLN A 106 12.57 16.64 4.37
CA GLN A 106 12.92 17.96 3.84
C GLN A 106 13.83 17.82 2.60
N LEU A 107 14.93 17.07 2.72
CA LEU A 107 15.85 16.85 1.60
C LEU A 107 15.14 16.32 0.35
N TYR A 108 14.25 15.32 0.50
CA TYR A 108 13.49 14.80 -0.65
C TYR A 108 12.43 15.78 -1.17
N PHE A 109 11.88 16.62 -0.30
CA PHE A 109 10.95 17.66 -0.70
C PHE A 109 11.67 18.72 -1.54
N ASP A 110 12.80 19.23 -1.03
CA ASP A 110 13.64 20.25 -1.66
C ASP A 110 14.15 19.76 -3.03
N LEU A 111 14.72 18.55 -3.09
CA LEU A 111 15.18 17.92 -4.34
C LEU A 111 14.07 17.74 -5.40
N ASN A 112 12.81 17.56 -4.98
CA ASN A 112 11.68 17.44 -5.89
C ASN A 112 11.16 18.81 -6.36
N THR A 113 11.34 19.86 -5.55
CA THR A 113 10.96 21.24 -5.89
C THR A 113 12.00 21.96 -6.74
N GLU A 114 13.29 21.69 -6.53
CA GLU A 114 14.41 22.34 -7.23
C GLU A 114 14.60 21.82 -8.67
N GLY A 115 13.91 20.75 -9.06
CA GLY A 115 13.87 20.25 -10.44
C GLY A 115 15.04 19.35 -10.85
N ASP A 116 16.02 19.14 -9.97
CA ASP A 116 17.16 18.24 -10.20
C ASP A 116 16.75 16.75 -10.27
N LEU A 117 15.59 16.40 -9.71
CA LEU A 117 14.89 15.15 -9.99
C LEU A 117 13.73 15.45 -10.95
N LYS A 118 13.65 14.76 -12.11
CA LYS A 118 12.44 14.72 -12.94
C LYS A 118 11.25 14.49 -12.02
N ARG A 119 10.31 15.45 -11.89
CA ARG A 119 9.16 15.40 -10.96
C ARG A 119 8.65 13.96 -10.83
N VAL A 120 9.04 13.28 -9.76
CA VAL A 120 8.75 11.86 -9.61
C VAL A 120 7.28 11.81 -9.20
N THR A 121 6.41 11.37 -10.10
CA THR A 121 5.00 11.21 -9.76
C THR A 121 4.86 10.07 -8.76
N ALA A 122 4.25 10.36 -7.61
CA ALA A 122 3.95 9.34 -6.61
C ALA A 122 3.15 8.18 -7.23
N VAL A 123 3.41 6.94 -6.78
CA VAL A 123 2.71 5.72 -7.23
C VAL A 123 1.19 5.86 -7.07
N ALA A 124 0.76 6.60 -6.05
CA ALA A 124 -0.63 6.94 -5.78
C ALA A 124 -1.32 7.66 -6.96
N MET A 125 -0.61 8.47 -7.73
CA MET A 125 -1.16 9.19 -8.90
C MET A 125 -1.19 8.33 -10.17
N GLY A 126 -0.62 7.12 -10.13
CA GLY A 126 -0.61 6.20 -11.27
C GLY A 126 -1.91 5.41 -11.42
N PHE A 127 -2.07 4.75 -12.57
CA PHE A 127 -3.20 3.89 -12.89
C PHE A 127 -3.47 2.78 -11.84
N GLY A 128 -2.45 2.38 -11.07
CA GLY A 128 -2.60 1.36 -10.02
C GLY A 128 -3.57 1.76 -8.91
N SER A 129 -3.64 3.03 -8.51
CA SER A 129 -4.58 3.48 -7.48
C SER A 129 -6.03 3.42 -7.95
N LEU A 130 -6.29 3.72 -9.23
CA LEU A 130 -7.60 3.56 -9.85
C LEU A 130 -8.04 2.09 -9.88
N ILE A 131 -7.11 1.16 -10.18
CA ILE A 131 -7.40 -0.28 -10.11
C ILE A 131 -7.75 -0.69 -8.68
N TYR A 132 -6.94 -0.28 -7.69
CA TYR A 132 -7.22 -0.57 -6.28
C TYR A 132 -8.58 -0.02 -5.82
N PHE A 133 -8.91 1.21 -6.21
CA PHE A 133 -10.19 1.83 -5.87
C PHE A 133 -11.37 1.11 -6.55
N SER A 134 -11.22 0.73 -7.81
CA SER A 134 -12.24 -0.01 -8.56
C SER A 134 -12.50 -1.40 -7.95
N LEU A 135 -11.43 -2.12 -7.58
CA LEU A 135 -11.53 -3.41 -6.88
C LEU A 135 -12.14 -3.25 -5.49
N LEU A 136 -11.76 -2.21 -4.75
CA LEU A 136 -12.36 -1.87 -3.45
C LEU A 136 -13.87 -1.65 -3.59
N LEU A 137 -14.29 -0.86 -4.58
CA LEU A 137 -15.71 -0.58 -4.86
C LEU A 137 -16.48 -1.87 -5.17
N PHE A 138 -15.97 -2.67 -6.11
CA PHE A 138 -16.61 -3.92 -6.51
C PHE A 138 -16.73 -4.90 -5.32
N MET A 139 -15.63 -5.09 -4.58
CA MET A 139 -15.60 -5.98 -3.43
C MET A 139 -16.43 -5.46 -2.24
N TYR A 140 -16.57 -4.15 -2.09
CA TYR A 140 -17.47 -3.55 -1.10
C TYR A 140 -18.92 -3.97 -1.39
N PHE A 141 -19.40 -3.86 -2.63
CA PHE A 141 -20.74 -4.35 -2.96
C PHE A 141 -20.85 -5.85 -2.76
N ARG A 142 -19.78 -6.59 -3.08
CA ARG A 142 -19.75 -8.04 -2.88
C ARG A 142 -19.85 -8.46 -1.42
N ILE A 143 -19.21 -7.75 -0.48
CA ILE A 143 -19.27 -8.14 0.93
C ILE A 143 -20.64 -7.87 1.57
N HIS A 144 -21.43 -7.00 0.94
CA HIS A 144 -22.80 -6.69 1.34
C HIS A 144 -23.85 -7.62 0.69
N ASN A 145 -23.47 -8.39 -0.33
CA ASN A 145 -24.35 -9.29 -1.07
C ASN A 145 -23.86 -10.74 -0.99
N LYS A 146 -24.76 -11.69 -0.70
CA LYS A 146 -24.56 -13.14 -0.49
C LYS A 146 -24.06 -13.56 0.90
N ASP A 147 -24.43 -14.79 1.26
CA ASP A 147 -23.90 -15.53 2.40
C ASP A 147 -22.44 -15.91 2.16
N LEU A 148 -21.54 -15.21 2.84
CA LEU A 148 -20.12 -15.52 2.88
C LEU A 148 -19.81 -16.38 4.10
N SER A 149 -18.91 -17.35 3.96
CA SER A 149 -18.38 -18.06 5.12
C SER A 149 -17.71 -17.06 6.08
N SER A 150 -17.83 -17.30 7.39
CA SER A 150 -17.32 -16.36 8.42
C SER A 150 -15.84 -16.02 8.23
N LYS A 151 -15.01 -17.00 7.89
CA LYS A 151 -13.58 -16.81 7.64
C LYS A 151 -13.31 -15.98 6.38
N TYR A 152 -14.02 -16.26 5.29
CA TYR A 152 -13.90 -15.49 4.05
C TYR A 152 -14.36 -14.04 4.26
N TYR A 153 -15.50 -13.85 4.93
CA TYR A 153 -16.01 -12.53 5.30
C TYR A 153 -14.98 -11.74 6.11
N CYS A 154 -14.43 -12.32 7.18
CA CYS A 154 -13.45 -11.64 8.03
C CYS A 154 -12.19 -11.23 7.24
N ALA A 155 -11.69 -12.12 6.38
CA ALA A 155 -10.52 -11.85 5.55
C ALA A 155 -10.78 -10.73 4.54
N LEU A 156 -11.88 -10.82 3.78
CA LEU A 156 -12.25 -9.80 2.79
C LEU A 156 -12.55 -8.46 3.47
N ASN A 157 -13.34 -8.45 4.53
CA ASN A 157 -13.70 -7.24 5.28
C ASN A 157 -12.47 -6.51 5.80
N PHE A 158 -11.49 -7.27 6.30
CA PHE A 158 -10.24 -6.71 6.80
C PHE A 158 -9.37 -6.18 5.66
N LEU A 159 -9.25 -6.94 4.57
CA LEU A 159 -8.51 -6.53 3.38
C LEU A 159 -9.04 -5.22 2.78
N LEU A 160 -10.37 -5.06 2.66
CA LEU A 160 -10.98 -3.84 2.13
C LEU A 160 -10.70 -2.61 2.99
N LYS A 161 -10.68 -2.77 4.32
CA LYS A 161 -10.29 -1.68 5.22
C LYS A 161 -8.83 -1.29 5.05
N ILE A 162 -7.95 -2.28 4.90
CA ILE A 162 -6.53 -2.05 4.64
C ILE A 162 -6.34 -1.34 3.29
N THR A 163 -7.00 -1.79 2.22
CA THR A 163 -6.93 -1.15 0.90
C THR A 163 -7.43 0.30 0.94
N SER A 164 -8.54 0.55 1.63
CA SER A 164 -9.07 1.90 1.83
C SER A 164 -8.08 2.81 2.57
N VAL A 165 -7.49 2.32 3.67
CA VAL A 165 -6.49 3.07 4.45
C VAL A 165 -5.20 3.28 3.65
N GLN A 166 -4.75 2.29 2.87
CA GLN A 166 -3.60 2.43 1.98
C GLN A 166 -3.80 3.56 0.97
N LEU A 167 -4.96 3.57 0.28
CA LEU A 167 -5.27 4.63 -0.68
C LEU A 167 -5.34 5.98 0.01
N PHE A 168 -6.06 6.08 1.13
CA PHE A 168 -6.16 7.33 1.90
C PHE A 168 -4.80 7.87 2.32
N LEU A 169 -3.97 7.03 2.97
CA LEU A 169 -2.64 7.43 3.46
C LEU A 169 -1.67 7.74 2.31
N GLY A 170 -1.74 7.00 1.21
CA GLY A 170 -0.90 7.28 0.05
C GLY A 170 -1.28 8.61 -0.62
N PHE A 171 -2.57 8.95 -0.65
CA PHE A 171 -3.03 10.22 -1.20
C PHE A 171 -2.74 11.43 -0.31
N ILE A 172 -3.00 11.36 1.01
CA ILE A 172 -2.71 12.49 1.92
C ILE A 172 -1.21 12.82 1.97
N LEU A 173 -0.34 11.83 1.72
CA LEU A 173 1.11 11.99 1.71
C LEU A 173 1.68 12.34 0.32
N LEU A 174 0.85 12.75 -0.64
CA LEU A 174 1.31 13.11 -1.99
C LEU A 174 2.36 14.22 -2.03
N PHE A 175 2.34 15.13 -1.05
CA PHE A 175 3.33 16.19 -0.91
C PHE A 175 4.75 15.69 -0.66
N ASN A 176 4.91 14.42 -0.24
CA ASN A 176 6.20 13.75 -0.13
C ASN A 176 6.12 12.38 -0.81
N VAL A 177 6.67 12.32 -2.02
CA VAL A 177 6.62 11.14 -2.91
C VAL A 177 7.15 9.88 -2.21
N GLU A 178 8.23 10.00 -1.43
CA GLU A 178 8.83 8.88 -0.70
C GLU A 178 7.89 8.30 0.36
N PHE A 179 7.20 9.15 1.12
CA PHE A 179 6.24 8.70 2.11
C PHE A 179 5.03 8.03 1.47
N SER A 180 4.44 8.66 0.44
CA SER A 180 3.36 8.05 -0.33
C SER A 180 3.77 6.69 -0.90
N ASN A 181 4.95 6.59 -1.52
CA ASN A 181 5.44 5.36 -2.12
C ASN A 181 5.65 4.26 -1.07
N ARG A 182 6.17 4.58 0.11
CA ARG A 182 6.32 3.59 1.21
C ARG A 182 4.98 3.02 1.64
N ILE A 183 3.93 3.84 1.77
CA ILE A 183 2.57 3.33 2.05
C ILE A 183 2.15 2.32 0.99
N PHE A 184 2.28 2.69 -0.29
CA PHE A 184 1.92 1.82 -1.42
C PHE A 184 2.80 0.58 -1.53
N THR A 185 4.07 0.62 -1.15
CA THR A 185 4.95 -0.56 -1.18
C THR A 185 4.62 -1.51 -0.04
N TYR A 186 4.66 -1.08 1.22
CA TYR A 186 4.59 -2.01 2.35
C TYR A 186 3.18 -2.52 2.63
N ILE A 187 2.16 -1.69 2.44
CA ILE A 187 0.78 -2.17 2.51
C ILE A 187 0.41 -2.86 1.19
N GLY A 188 0.92 -2.35 0.07
CA GLY A 188 0.66 -2.93 -1.25
C GLY A 188 1.23 -4.33 -1.43
N VAL A 189 2.31 -4.69 -0.75
CA VAL A 189 2.80 -6.08 -0.65
C VAL A 189 1.68 -7.04 -0.27
N LEU A 190 0.74 -6.61 0.58
CA LEU A 190 -0.41 -7.39 0.99
C LEU A 190 -1.60 -7.23 0.03
N THR A 191 -1.97 -6.01 -0.34
CA THR A 191 -3.18 -5.77 -1.14
C THR A 191 -3.01 -6.21 -2.59
N PHE A 192 -1.80 -6.07 -3.15
CA PHE A 192 -1.50 -6.40 -4.54
C PHE A 192 -1.78 -7.87 -4.89
N PRO A 193 -1.35 -8.87 -4.09
CA PRO A 193 -1.68 -10.26 -4.38
C PRO A 193 -3.05 -10.68 -3.83
N LEU A 194 -3.46 -10.21 -2.65
CA LEU A 194 -4.70 -10.70 -2.04
C LEU A 194 -5.94 -10.15 -2.74
N LEU A 195 -5.99 -8.87 -3.10
CA LEU A 195 -7.20 -8.26 -3.65
C LEU A 195 -7.60 -8.90 -5.00
N PRO A 196 -6.68 -9.13 -5.96
CA PRO A 196 -6.97 -9.90 -7.16
C PRO A 196 -7.33 -11.36 -6.87
N ALA A 197 -6.73 -12.01 -5.86
CA ALA A 197 -7.07 -13.38 -5.50
C ALA A 197 -8.52 -13.50 -4.98
N PHE A 198 -8.99 -12.53 -4.19
CA PHE A 198 -10.39 -12.47 -3.79
C PHE A 198 -11.32 -12.20 -4.99
N PHE A 199 -10.94 -11.27 -5.87
CA PHE A 199 -11.69 -10.98 -7.10
C PHE A 199 -11.77 -12.19 -8.04
N PHE A 200 -10.69 -12.94 -8.21
CA PHE A 200 -10.63 -14.17 -9.00
C PHE A 200 -11.67 -15.22 -8.57
N ASN A 201 -11.88 -15.35 -7.26
CA ASN A 201 -12.85 -16.29 -6.70
C ASN A 201 -14.31 -15.93 -7.00
N GLU A 202 -14.59 -14.70 -7.45
CA GLU A 202 -15.94 -14.27 -7.84
C GLU A 202 -16.33 -14.69 -9.25
N PHE A 203 -15.38 -15.12 -10.08
CA PHE A 203 -15.67 -15.60 -11.43
C PHE A 203 -15.92 -17.12 -11.46
N LYS A 204 -16.84 -17.50 -12.34
CA LYS A 204 -17.01 -18.91 -12.76
C LYS A 204 -15.69 -19.45 -13.31
N LYS A 205 -15.45 -20.75 -13.15
CA LYS A 205 -14.19 -21.41 -13.53
C LYS A 205 -13.76 -21.07 -14.96
N GLU A 206 -14.71 -21.03 -15.89
CA GLU A 206 -14.50 -20.74 -17.32
C GLU A 206 -14.09 -19.29 -17.60
N SER A 207 -14.52 -18.32 -16.79
CA SER A 207 -14.27 -16.88 -17.02
C SER A 207 -13.10 -16.32 -16.20
N ARG A 208 -12.47 -17.16 -15.37
CA ARG A 208 -11.36 -16.78 -14.51
C ARG A 208 -10.14 -16.24 -15.27
N PHE A 209 -9.98 -16.61 -16.54
CA PHE A 209 -8.89 -16.13 -17.37
C PHE A 209 -8.88 -14.60 -17.53
N ILE A 210 -10.05 -13.95 -17.43
CA ILE A 210 -10.22 -12.50 -17.57
C ILE A 210 -9.40 -11.73 -16.51
N VAL A 211 -9.26 -12.29 -15.30
CA VAL A 211 -8.49 -11.63 -14.22
C VAL A 211 -6.99 -11.60 -14.52
N PHE A 212 -6.49 -12.53 -15.34
CA PHE A 212 -5.08 -12.54 -15.73
C PHE A 212 -4.76 -11.47 -16.78
N ILE A 213 -5.74 -10.98 -17.53
CA ILE A 213 -5.52 -9.96 -18.58
C ILE A 213 -4.93 -8.66 -17.98
N PRO A 214 -5.53 -8.03 -16.94
CA PRO A 214 -4.93 -6.86 -16.30
C PRO A 214 -3.55 -7.13 -15.69
N ILE A 215 -3.34 -8.31 -15.09
CA ILE A 215 -2.06 -8.70 -14.49
C ILE A 215 -0.98 -8.82 -15.56
N LEU A 216 -1.33 -9.39 -16.72
CA LEU A 216 -0.44 -9.53 -17.86
C LEU A 216 -0.09 -8.15 -18.44
N ILE A 217 -1.08 -7.27 -18.64
CA ILE A 217 -0.87 -5.90 -19.12
C ILE A 217 0.06 -5.14 -18.17
N TYR A 218 -0.17 -5.23 -16.86
CA TYR A 218 0.68 -4.59 -15.85
C TYR A 218 2.11 -5.14 -15.90
N SER A 219 2.27 -6.47 -15.95
CA SER A 219 3.57 -7.13 -16.02
C SER A 219 4.34 -6.75 -17.28
N LEU A 220 3.68 -6.73 -18.44
CA LEU A 220 4.27 -6.32 -19.72
C LEU A 220 4.69 -4.85 -19.71
N ARG A 221 3.86 -3.96 -19.15
CA ARG A 221 4.22 -2.55 -18.96
C ARG A 221 5.45 -2.40 -18.07
N GLN A 222 5.51 -3.15 -16.97
CA GLN A 222 6.65 -3.11 -16.06
C GLN A 222 7.91 -3.59 -16.76
N LEU A 223 7.83 -4.70 -17.51
CA LEU A 223 8.95 -5.23 -18.28
C LEU A 223 9.44 -4.24 -19.35
N TYR A 224 8.52 -3.60 -20.07
CA TYR A 224 8.84 -2.53 -21.03
C TYR A 224 9.54 -1.34 -20.36
N THR A 225 9.02 -0.89 -19.22
CA THR A 225 9.60 0.24 -18.48
C THR A 225 11.00 -0.11 -17.98
N SER A 226 11.19 -1.30 -17.40
CA SER A 226 12.48 -1.80 -16.96
C SER A 226 13.48 -1.90 -18.12
N TYR A 227 13.06 -2.47 -19.26
CA TYR A 227 13.89 -2.60 -20.45
C TYR A 227 14.37 -1.23 -20.95
N ASN A 228 13.46 -0.28 -21.13
CA ASN A 228 13.82 1.06 -21.59
C ASN A 228 14.70 1.82 -20.59
N SER A 229 14.48 1.62 -19.29
CA SER A 229 15.29 2.28 -18.26
C SER A 229 16.72 1.76 -18.15
N VAL A 230 16.98 0.52 -18.60
CA VAL A 230 18.29 -0.15 -18.47
C VAL A 230 19.07 -0.14 -19.79
N PHE A 231 18.39 -0.21 -20.93
CA PHE A 231 19.02 -0.44 -22.24
C PHE A 231 18.91 0.72 -23.23
N ILE A 232 18.02 1.70 -23.01
CA ILE A 232 17.77 2.79 -23.97
C ILE A 232 18.18 4.16 -23.41
N ASN A 233 18.26 4.32 -22.08
CA ASN A 233 18.90 5.48 -21.41
C ASN A 233 20.28 5.08 -20.90
#